data_AF-A0A385BKM6-F1
#
_entry.id   AF-A0A385BKM6-F1
#
_cell.length_a   1.000
_cell.length_b   1.000
_cell.length_c   1.000
_cell.angle_alpha   90.00
_cell.angle_beta   90.00
_cell.angle_gamma   90.00
#
_symmetry.space_group_name_H-M   'P 1'
#
loop_
_entity.id
_entity.type
_entity.pdbx_description
1 polymer ?
#
loop_
_entity_poly.entity_id
_entity_poly.type
_entity_poly.pdbx_seq_one_letter_code
_entity_poly.pdbx_strand_id
1 'polypeptide(L)'
;MDTIATNIELLYEKAKDYAEINIELGKLYAIDKIADVASSILSRLVITMGVAMVVLFLSIGLSLYLGELLGKDYFGFLVVSGFYLIVTICISFYRDKIIKAPVANLFIEKLLKKKHMLNNSKTNSNDMA
;
A
#
# COMPACT_ATOMS: atom_id res chain seq x y z
N MET A 1 -53.95 -11.65 -5.22
CA MET A 1 -52.59 -11.81 -4.65
C MET A 1 -51.60 -10.86 -5.34
N ASP A 2 -52.11 -9.86 -6.06
CA ASP A 2 -51.38 -9.14 -7.10
C ASP A 2 -50.69 -7.89 -6.57
N THR A 3 -51.24 -7.29 -5.50
CA THR A 3 -50.72 -6.07 -4.88
C THR A 3 -49.31 -6.25 -4.30
N ILE A 4 -48.99 -7.40 -3.69
CA ILE A 4 -47.65 -7.63 -3.11
C ILE A 4 -46.60 -7.72 -4.22
N ALA A 5 -46.90 -8.44 -5.31
CA ALA A 5 -45.99 -8.59 -6.44
C ALA A 5 -45.66 -7.22 -7.08
N THR A 6 -46.67 -6.38 -7.32
CA THR A 6 -46.48 -5.03 -7.88
C THR A 6 -45.64 -4.12 -6.99
N ASN A 7 -45.80 -4.20 -5.66
CA ASN A 7 -44.99 -3.40 -4.74
C ASN A 7 -43.53 -3.86 -4.70
N ILE A 8 -43.27 -5.17 -4.79
CA ILE A 8 -41.91 -5.71 -4.84
C ILE A 8 -41.22 -5.30 -6.16
N GLU A 9 -41.96 -5.30 -7.26
CA GLU A 9 -41.46 -4.88 -8.58
C GLU A 9 -41.11 -3.39 -8.62
N LEU A 10 -41.96 -2.53 -8.06
CA LEU A 10 -41.69 -1.08 -7.91
C LEU A 10 -40.49 -0.78 -7.00
N LEU A 11 -40.30 -1.57 -5.93
CA LEU A 11 -39.14 -1.44 -5.04
C LEU A 11 -37.85 -1.90 -5.73
N TYR A 12 -37.92 -2.99 -6.50
CA TYR A 12 -36.79 -3.47 -7.30
C TYR A 12 -36.39 -2.46 -8.36
N GLU A 13 -37.35 -1.85 -9.06
CA GLU A 13 -37.11 -0.85 -10.09
C GLU A 13 -36.48 0.43 -9.50
N LYS A 14 -37.00 0.94 -8.37
CA LYS A 14 -36.36 2.05 -7.66
C LYS A 14 -34.97 1.71 -7.12
N ALA A 15 -34.77 0.51 -6.58
CA ALA A 15 -33.46 0.07 -6.10
C ALA A 15 -32.44 -0.05 -7.24
N LYS A 16 -32.89 -0.48 -8.42
CA LYS A 16 -32.08 -0.57 -9.64
C LYS A 16 -31.68 0.81 -10.14
N ASP A 17 -32.64 1.74 -10.28
CA ASP A 17 -32.35 3.13 -10.67
C ASP A 17 -31.37 3.80 -9.70
N TYR A 18 -31.57 3.59 -8.39
CA TYR A 18 -30.67 4.12 -7.37
C TYR A 18 -29.29 3.50 -7.45
N ALA A 19 -29.20 2.18 -7.66
CA ALA A 19 -27.93 1.50 -7.85
C ALA A 19 -27.21 1.97 -9.12
N GLU A 20 -27.92 2.20 -10.22
CA GLU A 20 -27.36 2.63 -11.50
C GLU A 20 -26.72 4.03 -11.40
N ILE A 21 -27.38 4.97 -10.73
CA ILE A 21 -26.83 6.32 -10.45
C ILE A 21 -25.57 6.23 -9.57
N ASN A 22 -25.59 5.38 -8.53
CA ASN A 22 -24.43 5.21 -7.65
C ASN A 22 -23.27 4.45 -8.34
N ILE A 23 -23.56 3.55 -9.27
CA ILE A 23 -22.56 2.84 -10.08
C ILE A 23 -21.88 3.80 -11.05
N GLU A 24 -22.62 4.71 -11.67
CA GLU A 24 -22.05 5.68 -12.61
C GLU A 24 -21.11 6.67 -11.91
N LEU A 25 -21.52 7.18 -10.75
CA LEU A 25 -20.68 8.00 -9.87
C LEU A 25 -19.46 7.22 -9.33
N GLY A 26 -19.69 5.97 -8.91
CA GLY A 26 -18.64 5.08 -8.43
C GLY A 26 -17.61 4.75 -9.51
N LYS A 27 -18.03 4.59 -10.78
CA LYS A 27 -17.16 4.36 -11.91
C LYS A 27 -16.25 5.55 -12.17
N LEU A 28 -16.79 6.77 -12.20
CA LEU A 28 -16.00 7.97 -12.45
C LEU A 28 -15.01 8.25 -11.30
N TYR A 29 -15.47 8.11 -10.05
CA TYR A 29 -14.62 8.24 -8.86
C TYR A 29 -13.54 7.15 -8.79
N ALA A 30 -13.87 5.90 -9.15
CA ALA A 30 -12.92 4.81 -9.19
C ALA A 30 -11.84 5.06 -10.24
N ILE A 31 -12.21 5.51 -11.45
CA ILE A 31 -11.26 5.84 -12.51
C ILE A 31 -10.31 6.96 -12.05
N ASP A 32 -10.84 8.04 -11.49
CA ASP A 32 -10.03 9.15 -10.97
C ASP A 32 -9.08 8.70 -9.87
N LYS A 33 -9.58 7.91 -8.90
CA LYS A 33 -8.76 7.37 -7.81
C LYS A 33 -7.69 6.41 -8.29
N ILE A 34 -8.01 5.54 -9.24
CA ILE A 34 -7.05 4.60 -9.84
C ILE A 34 -6.01 5.37 -10.64
N ALA A 35 -6.39 6.40 -11.40
CA ALA A 35 -5.48 7.24 -12.16
C ALA A 35 -4.50 7.97 -11.25
N ASP A 36 -4.98 8.54 -10.14
CA ASP A 36 -4.14 9.23 -9.16
C ASP A 36 -3.16 8.26 -8.46
N VAL A 37 -3.66 7.11 -8.02
CA VAL A 37 -2.82 6.06 -7.41
C VAL A 37 -1.81 5.51 -8.42
N ALA A 38 -2.22 5.17 -9.64
CA ALA A 38 -1.35 4.68 -10.69
C ALA A 38 -0.26 5.69 -11.04
N SER A 39 -0.61 6.97 -11.16
CA SER A 39 0.36 8.04 -11.42
C SER A 39 1.38 8.17 -10.29
N SER A 40 0.93 8.10 -9.04
CA SER A 40 1.82 8.14 -7.87
C SER A 40 2.75 6.91 -7.79
N ILE A 41 2.25 5.72 -8.15
CA ILE A 41 3.03 4.49 -8.18
C ILE A 41 4.04 4.55 -9.31
N LEU A 42 3.65 4.94 -10.52
CA LEU A 42 4.56 5.05 -11.67
C LEU A 42 5.71 6.00 -11.36
N SER A 43 5.41 7.20 -10.84
CA SER A 43 6.43 8.17 -10.44
C SER A 43 7.41 7.58 -9.42
N ARG A 44 6.89 6.92 -8.37
CA ARG A 44 7.72 6.27 -7.35
C ARG A 44 8.51 5.08 -7.90
N LEU A 45 7.93 4.32 -8.82
CA LEU A 45 8.53 3.15 -9.43
C LEU A 45 9.73 3.55 -10.28
N VAL A 46 9.63 4.62 -11.07
CA VAL A 46 10.76 5.13 -11.87
C VAL A 46 11.93 5.51 -10.98
N ILE A 47 11.68 6.26 -9.89
CA ILE A 47 12.72 6.65 -8.93
C ILE A 47 13.33 5.40 -8.26
N THR A 48 12.48 4.49 -7.78
CA THR A 48 12.92 3.26 -7.11
C THR A 48 13.74 2.37 -8.06
N MET A 49 13.32 2.25 -9.31
CA MET A 49 14.01 1.49 -10.34
C MET A 49 15.38 2.09 -10.68
N GLY A 50 15.46 3.42 -10.79
CA GLY A 50 16.72 4.12 -10.99
C GLY A 50 17.70 3.89 -9.84
N VAL A 51 17.25 4.02 -8.59
CA VAL A 51 18.06 3.72 -7.41
C VAL A 51 18.49 2.26 -7.40
N ALA A 52 17.58 1.33 -7.70
CA ALA A 52 17.89 -0.10 -7.76
C ALA A 52 18.96 -0.41 -8.81
N MET A 53 18.90 0.19 -9.99
CA MET A 53 19.94 0.06 -11.02
C MET A 53 21.30 0.53 -10.51
N VAL A 54 21.39 1.73 -9.93
CA VAL A 54 22.65 2.26 -9.38
C VAL A 54 23.23 1.31 -8.33
N VAL A 55 22.40 0.83 -7.39
CA VAL A 55 22.83 -0.12 -6.35
C VAL A 55 23.28 -1.45 -6.94
N LEU A 56 22.63 -1.93 -8.00
CA LEU A 56 23.03 -3.15 -8.71
C LEU A 56 24.42 -2.99 -9.34
N PHE A 57 24.64 -1.92 -10.09
CA PHE A 57 25.93 -1.63 -10.71
C PHE A 57 27.03 -1.45 -9.66
N LEU A 58 26.75 -0.75 -8.56
CA LEU A 58 27.67 -0.64 -7.43
C LEU A 58 28.00 -2.02 -6.85
N SER A 59 27.00 -2.87 -6.62
CA SER A 59 27.21 -4.21 -6.06
C SER A 59 28.06 -5.08 -6.98
N ILE A 60 27.83 -5.02 -8.29
CA ILE A 60 28.64 -5.74 -9.28
C ILE A 60 30.07 -5.17 -9.32
N GLY A 61 30.24 -3.85 -9.31
CA GLY A 61 31.55 -3.21 -9.28
C GLY A 61 32.36 -3.54 -8.02
N LEU A 62 31.72 -3.50 -6.86
CA LEU A 62 32.29 -3.95 -5.58
C LEU A 62 32.68 -5.43 -5.64
N SER A 63 31.82 -6.28 -6.20
CA SER A 63 32.12 -7.70 -6.36
C SER A 63 33.34 -7.94 -7.26
N LEU A 64 33.45 -7.25 -8.39
CA LEU A 64 34.61 -7.35 -9.28
C LEU A 64 35.88 -6.80 -8.63
N TYR A 65 35.80 -5.66 -7.94
CA TYR A 65 36.94 -5.08 -7.23
C TYR A 65 37.47 -5.99 -6.12
N LEU A 66 36.57 -6.55 -5.30
CA LEU A 66 36.95 -7.55 -4.30
C LEU A 66 37.47 -8.84 -4.96
N GLY A 67 36.88 -9.25 -6.09
CA GLY A 67 37.29 -10.42 -6.86
C GLY A 67 38.73 -10.29 -7.39
N GLU A 68 39.08 -9.12 -7.91
CA GLU A 68 40.42 -8.80 -8.41
C GLU A 68 41.45 -8.77 -7.26
N LEU A 69 41.09 -8.18 -6.11
CA LEU A 69 41.95 -8.16 -4.92
C LEU A 69 42.22 -9.56 -4.36
N LEU A 70 41.25 -10.48 -4.47
CA LEU A 70 41.37 -11.88 -4.06
C LEU A 70 41.95 -12.78 -5.18
N GLY A 71 42.28 -12.21 -6.34
CA GLY A 71 42.88 -12.90 -7.50
C GLY A 71 41.94 -13.82 -8.28
N LYS A 72 40.65 -13.87 -7.91
CA LYS A 72 39.62 -14.71 -8.54
C LYS A 72 38.24 -14.08 -8.35
N ASP A 73 37.60 -13.72 -9.47
CA ASP A 73 36.28 -13.05 -9.51
C ASP A 73 35.18 -13.78 -8.70
N TYR A 74 35.22 -15.11 -8.67
CA TYR A 74 34.27 -15.94 -7.92
C TYR A 74 34.25 -15.64 -6.42
N PHE A 75 35.39 -15.24 -5.82
CA PHE A 75 35.43 -14.92 -4.39
C PHE A 75 34.75 -13.58 -4.10
N GLY A 76 34.82 -12.61 -5.01
CA GLY A 76 34.13 -11.34 -4.87
C GLY A 76 32.61 -11.52 -4.74
N PHE A 77 32.03 -12.33 -5.62
CA PHE A 77 30.60 -12.66 -5.56
C PHE A 77 30.24 -13.45 -4.29
N LEU A 78 31.11 -14.35 -3.84
CA LEU A 78 30.87 -15.16 -2.64
C LEU A 78 30.87 -14.31 -1.36
N VAL A 79 31.78 -13.35 -1.25
CA VAL A 79 31.84 -12.41 -0.12
C VAL A 79 30.63 -11.47 -0.12
N VAL A 80 30.29 -10.89 -1.27
CA VAL A 80 29.15 -9.97 -1.40
C VAL A 80 27.82 -10.69 -1.12
N SER A 81 27.61 -11.89 -1.69
CA SER A 81 26.41 -12.69 -1.41
C SER A 81 26.34 -13.17 0.04
N GLY A 82 27.45 -13.57 0.65
CA GLY A 82 27.51 -13.90 2.08
C GLY A 82 27.15 -12.71 2.97
N PHE A 83 27.64 -11.51 2.64
CA PHE A 83 27.26 -10.28 3.32
C PHE A 83 25.76 -9.98 3.20
N TYR A 84 25.19 -10.06 1.99
CA TYR A 84 23.76 -9.87 1.77
C TYR A 84 22.91 -10.92 2.53
N LEU A 85 23.39 -12.16 2.64
CA LEU A 85 22.74 -13.23 3.39
C LEU A 85 22.73 -12.92 4.90
N ILE A 86 23.86 -12.48 5.46
CA ILE A 86 23.96 -12.04 6.87
C ILE A 86 23.02 -10.86 7.13
N VAL A 87 23.00 -9.85 6.25
CA VAL A 87 22.09 -8.71 6.36
C VAL A 87 20.62 -9.17 6.33
N THR A 88 20.27 -10.09 5.45
CA THR A 88 18.91 -10.64 5.34
C THR A 88 18.47 -11.39 6.59
N ILE A 89 19.36 -12.21 7.17
CA ILE A 89 19.12 -12.90 8.44
C ILE A 89 18.95 -11.89 9.58
N CYS A 90 19.82 -10.89 9.65
CA CYS A 90 19.77 -9.85 10.66
C CYS A 90 18.43 -9.09 10.58
N ILE A 91 18.03 -8.63 9.39
CA ILE A 91 16.74 -7.96 9.16
C ILE A 91 15.57 -8.88 9.55
N SER A 92 15.63 -10.17 9.22
CA SER A 92 14.58 -11.12 9.56
C SER A 92 14.39 -11.26 11.07
N PHE A 93 15.47 -11.23 11.85
CA PHE A 93 15.40 -11.19 13.31
C PHE A 93 14.83 -9.87 13.85
N TYR A 94 15.24 -8.74 13.29
CA TYR A 94 14.73 -7.43 13.72
C TYR A 94 13.33 -7.09 13.14
N ARG A 95 12.81 -7.90 12.22
CA ARG A 95 11.55 -7.69 11.49
C ARG A 95 10.36 -7.48 12.42
N ASP A 96 10.28 -8.26 13.50
CA ASP A 96 9.20 -8.16 14.47
C ASP A 96 9.23 -6.84 15.25
N LYS A 97 10.40 -6.20 15.41
CA LYS A 97 10.53 -4.92 16.12
C LYS A 97 10.48 -3.72 15.18
N ILE A 98 11.09 -3.81 14.00
CA ILE A 98 11.21 -2.70 13.05
C ILE A 98 9.97 -2.53 12.18
N ILE A 99 9.30 -3.62 11.76
CA ILE A 99 8.13 -3.52 10.87
C ILE A 99 6.83 -3.53 11.67
N LYS A 100 6.69 -4.46 12.61
CA LYS A 100 5.43 -4.66 13.35
C LYS A 100 5.08 -3.45 14.22
N ALA A 101 6.06 -2.86 14.92
CA ALA A 101 5.82 -1.76 15.84
C ALA A 101 5.33 -0.46 15.16
N PRO A 102 6.02 0.10 14.14
CA PRO A 102 5.54 1.34 13.51
C PRO A 102 4.29 1.11 12.68
N VAL A 103 4.14 -0.04 12.02
CA VAL A 103 2.91 -0.34 11.24
C VAL A 103 1.72 -0.46 12.18
N ALA A 104 1.83 -1.18 13.30
CA ALA A 104 0.76 -1.28 14.28
C ALA A 104 0.42 0.11 14.87
N ASN A 105 1.42 0.92 15.20
CA ASN A 105 1.18 2.24 15.80
C ASN A 105 0.52 3.21 14.80
N LEU A 106 0.91 3.18 13.51
CA LEU A 106 0.28 3.97 12.45
C LEU A 106 -1.18 3.54 12.20
N PHE A 107 -1.46 2.24 12.24
CA PHE A 107 -2.84 1.72 12.12
C PHE A 107 -3.68 2.14 13.34
N ILE A 108 -3.14 2.00 14.55
CA ILE A 108 -3.81 2.39 15.79
C ILE A 108 -4.09 3.90 15.79
N GLU A 109 -3.12 4.74 15.41
CA GLU A 109 -3.30 6.20 15.36
C GLU A 109 -4.37 6.60 14.34
N LYS A 110 -4.37 6.00 13.14
CA LYS A 110 -5.41 6.27 12.14
C LYS A 110 -6.80 5.85 12.61
N LEU A 111 -6.92 4.70 13.28
CA LEU A 111 -8.19 4.22 13.82
C LEU A 111 -8.68 5.07 15.00
N LEU A 112 -7.78 5.46 15.90
CA LEU A 112 -8.11 6.24 17.09
C LEU A 112 -8.45 7.70 16.74
N LYS A 113 -7.72 8.30 15.79
CA LYS A 113 -8.06 9.61 15.21
C LYS A 113 -9.44 9.60 14.55
N LYS A 114 -9.78 8.53 13.83
CA LYS A 114 -11.14 8.38 13.24
C LYS A 114 -12.22 8.32 14.33
N LYS A 115 -11.98 7.61 15.42
CA LYS A 115 -12.92 7.52 16.55
C LYS A 115 -13.20 8.89 17.20
N HIS A 116 -12.16 9.70 17.39
CA HIS A 116 -12.31 11.04 18.00
C HIS A 116 -13.11 12.00 17.10
N MET A 117 -12.95 11.92 15.78
CA MET A 117 -13.73 12.71 14.82
C MET A 117 -15.23 12.36 14.85
N LEU A 118 -15.57 11.07 15.00
CA LEU A 118 -16.96 10.61 15.08
C LEU A 118 -17.63 10.95 16.42
N ASN A 119 -16.86 11.07 17.50
CA ASN A 119 -17.41 11.41 18.82
C ASN A 119 -17.68 12.92 18.94
N ASN A 120 -16.82 13.75 18.35
CA ASN A 120 -16.97 15.20 18.39
C ASN A 120 -18.15 15.69 17.51
N SER A 121 -18.45 15.01 16.39
CA SER A 121 -19.62 15.35 15.56
C SER A 121 -20.96 15.02 16.24
N LYS A 122 -21.02 13.97 17.06
CA LYS A 122 -22.22 13.62 17.83
C LYS A 122 -22.45 14.55 19.02
N THR A 123 -21.38 15.03 19.66
CA THR A 123 -21.48 15.97 20.79
C THR A 123 -22.02 17.32 20.34
N ASN A 124 -21.56 17.83 19.19
CA ASN A 124 -22.03 19.13 18.66
C ASN A 124 -23.46 19.09 18.08
N SER A 125 -24.00 17.91 17.73
CA SER A 125 -25.39 17.76 17.29
C SER A 125 -26.39 17.68 18.44
N ASN A 126 -25.96 17.25 19.64
CA ASN A 126 -26.83 17.07 20.79
C ASN A 126 -26.93 18.32 21.68
N ASP A 127 -26.04 19.31 21.48
CA ASP A 127 -26.09 20.63 22.14
C ASP A 127 -26.92 21.66 21.37
N MET A 128 -27.43 21.32 20.18
CA MET A 128 -28.26 22.21 19.34
C MET A 128 -29.74 21.77 19.22
N ALA A 129 -30.16 20.74 19.95
CA ALA A 129 -31.54 20.25 20.00
C ALA A 129 -32.11 20.43 21.41
#